data_AF-H6SLM3-F1
#
_entry.id   AF-H6SLM3-F1
#
_cell.length_a   1.000
_cell.length_b   1.000
_cell.length_c   1.000
_cell.angle_alpha   90.00
_cell.angle_beta   90.00
_cell.angle_gamma   90.00
#
_symmetry.space_group_name_H-M   'P 1'
#
loop_
_entity.id
_entity.type
_entity.pdbx_description
1 polymer ?
#
loop_
_entity_poly.entity_id
_entity_poly.type
_entity_poly.pdbx_seq_one_letter_code
_entity_poly.pdbx_strand_id
1 'polypeptide(L)'
;MHPPGRPQPLCCLGHLPPGPNQRHQSRHALAGHRLGLPGAHHLHPGDFPAPAPPARHDLRSALFPSGSEGAGEASPPQPSFFPLAGLQSSANKNSKLCATKNRPTATIEVEKGLPPPYRPSFPIPLDEKMDWRSALFRRFSLFTLLTTLATGPVLADQAVFDVVGPFEIKAADPVLSGDIFLKMDVAETLVGADSSGHLIPGLADRWSVSEDRLVWRFHIRPGVLFHDGTPLSAEAAVKALSLARSKGGLLAKAPITAIKAEAEDVVVTLSAPFSSLPAFLAEYRSLIYAPAAYAPEGTVKAVIGTGAFKVTTLEPPGKLEAARFDAYWGGAAKLAQVRYQAASRAETRALMAESGDADLAVALDPASVSRLRQVERVRVESVALPRILILKMNAALPFFDTAEERRALSLAIDRAGLAQGVLRYPAAATQIVSPRPGRLA
;
A
#
# COMPACT_ATOMS: atom_id res chain seq x y z
N MET A 1 49.45 28.26 -32.15
CA MET A 1 48.38 28.14 -33.16
C MET A 1 47.12 28.77 -32.57
N HIS A 2 46.46 29.66 -33.30
CA HIS A 2 45.14 30.23 -32.98
C HIS A 2 44.02 29.22 -33.35
N PRO A 3 42.76 29.32 -32.85
CA PRO A 3 41.96 30.55 -32.77
C PRO A 3 41.24 30.87 -31.43
N PRO A 4 40.66 32.09 -31.29
CA PRO A 4 39.84 32.56 -30.15
C PRO A 4 38.34 32.22 -30.35
N GLY A 5 37.37 32.57 -29.49
CA GLY A 5 37.36 33.31 -28.22
C GLY A 5 35.91 33.49 -27.69
N ARG A 6 35.71 34.25 -26.61
CA ARG A 6 34.40 34.75 -26.12
C ARG A 6 34.47 36.26 -25.91
N PRO A 7 33.37 37.00 -26.08
CA PRO A 7 32.66 37.51 -24.89
C PRO A 7 31.11 37.39 -24.96
N GLN A 8 30.45 37.91 -23.92
CA GLN A 8 29.02 37.78 -23.60
C GLN A 8 28.17 38.97 -24.16
N PRO A 9 27.06 39.42 -23.52
CA PRO A 9 25.69 38.97 -23.79
C PRO A 9 24.75 40.10 -24.27
N LEU A 10 23.49 39.81 -24.57
CA LEU A 10 22.46 40.84 -24.77
C LEU A 10 21.08 40.38 -24.28
N CYS A 11 20.35 41.30 -23.67
CA CYS A 11 19.04 41.08 -23.04
C CYS A 11 17.89 41.68 -23.85
N CYS A 12 16.67 41.34 -23.41
CA CYS A 12 15.41 42.11 -23.51
C CYS A 12 14.49 41.94 -24.73
N LEU A 13 13.21 41.70 -24.39
CA LEU A 13 11.95 42.00 -25.12
C LEU A 13 11.70 41.19 -26.43
N GLY A 14 10.56 40.52 -26.66
CA GLY A 14 9.37 40.25 -25.84
C GLY A 14 8.06 40.64 -26.54
N HIS A 15 7.13 39.69 -26.75
CA HIS A 15 5.67 39.95 -26.77
C HIS A 15 4.81 38.66 -26.80
N LEU A 16 3.52 38.85 -26.47
CA LEU A 16 2.51 37.84 -26.13
C LEU A 16 1.61 37.43 -27.35
N PRO A 17 0.71 36.44 -27.22
CA PRO A 17 0.12 35.70 -28.34
C PRO A 17 -1.27 36.22 -28.78
N PRO A 18 -1.83 35.69 -29.88
CA PRO A 18 -3.25 35.85 -30.23
C PRO A 18 -4.14 34.74 -29.64
N GLY A 19 -5.28 35.17 -29.10
CA GLY A 19 -6.42 34.33 -28.73
C GLY A 19 -7.41 34.10 -29.90
N PRO A 20 -8.63 33.60 -29.59
CA PRO A 20 -9.34 32.66 -30.47
C PRO A 20 -10.41 33.31 -31.36
N ASN A 21 -10.96 32.53 -32.30
CA ASN A 21 -12.25 32.87 -32.91
C ASN A 21 -13.15 31.64 -33.20
N GLN A 22 -14.45 31.89 -33.31
CA GLN A 22 -15.53 30.90 -33.20
C GLN A 22 -16.12 30.41 -34.53
N ARG A 23 -16.81 29.24 -34.45
CA ARG A 23 -17.98 28.79 -35.24
C ARG A 23 -17.93 28.87 -36.78
N HIS A 24 -18.19 27.73 -37.44
CA HIS A 24 -19.49 27.56 -38.10
C HIS A 24 -19.86 26.08 -38.33
N GLN A 25 -21.17 25.81 -38.36
CA GLN A 25 -21.75 24.51 -38.75
C GLN A 25 -22.05 24.50 -40.25
N SER A 26 -21.89 23.35 -40.91
CA SER A 26 -22.78 22.94 -42.01
C SER A 26 -22.69 21.43 -42.27
N ARG A 27 -23.86 20.77 -42.35
CA ARG A 27 -24.04 19.44 -42.95
C ARG A 27 -24.22 19.64 -44.46
N HIS A 28 -23.75 18.70 -45.29
CA HIS A 28 -24.51 18.13 -46.41
C HIS A 28 -23.80 16.87 -46.95
N ALA A 29 -24.51 16.03 -47.70
CA ALA A 29 -24.09 14.68 -48.06
C ALA A 29 -24.20 14.41 -49.57
N LEU A 30 -23.46 13.39 -50.05
CA LEU A 30 -23.59 12.68 -51.35
C LEU A 30 -23.32 13.55 -52.61
N ALA A 31 -22.53 13.15 -53.62
CA ALA A 31 -22.27 11.82 -54.14
C ALA A 31 -21.02 11.73 -55.06
N GLY A 32 -20.40 10.54 -55.09
CA GLY A 32 -19.79 9.86 -56.24
C GLY A 32 -18.81 10.56 -57.22
N HIS A 33 -17.57 10.06 -57.27
CA HIS A 33 -17.02 9.47 -58.50
C HIS A 33 -15.93 8.43 -58.19
N ARG A 34 -15.79 7.40 -59.04
CA ARG A 34 -14.86 6.26 -58.88
C ARG A 34 -13.44 6.57 -59.37
N LEU A 35 -12.42 5.92 -58.80
CA LEU A 35 -11.30 5.25 -59.51
C LEU A 35 -10.38 4.48 -58.52
N GLY A 36 -9.91 3.28 -58.89
CA GLY A 36 -8.69 2.64 -58.34
C GLY A 36 -8.80 1.72 -57.09
N LEU A 37 -8.96 0.41 -57.32
CA LEU A 37 -8.50 -0.68 -56.43
C LEU A 37 -7.03 -1.04 -56.79
N PRO A 38 -6.27 -1.92 -56.06
CA PRO A 38 -6.66 -2.91 -55.03
C PRO A 38 -5.85 -2.79 -53.70
N GLY A 39 -6.06 -3.59 -52.65
CA GLY A 39 -7.09 -4.60 -52.36
C GLY A 39 -6.64 -5.45 -51.16
N ALA A 40 -7.54 -5.69 -50.19
CA ALA A 40 -7.26 -6.51 -49.01
C ALA A 40 -8.53 -7.28 -48.62
N HIS A 41 -8.50 -8.60 -48.78
CA HIS A 41 -9.62 -9.47 -48.39
C HIS A 41 -9.47 -9.95 -46.94
N HIS A 42 -10.57 -9.90 -46.20
CA HIS A 42 -10.73 -10.61 -44.94
C HIS A 42 -10.63 -12.13 -45.15
N LEU A 43 -10.02 -12.83 -44.20
CA LEU A 43 -10.10 -14.28 -44.07
C LEU A 43 -10.78 -14.66 -42.76
N HIS A 44 -11.73 -15.57 -42.83
CA HIS A 44 -12.37 -16.22 -41.69
C HIS A 44 -11.49 -17.36 -41.12
N PRO A 45 -11.69 -17.76 -39.85
CA PRO A 45 -10.88 -18.81 -39.23
C PRO A 45 -11.36 -20.21 -39.65
N GLY A 46 -10.45 -20.99 -40.24
CA GLY A 46 -10.61 -22.39 -40.59
C GLY A 46 -9.29 -22.94 -41.12
N ASP A 47 -9.03 -24.22 -40.84
CA ASP A 47 -7.95 -25.05 -41.40
C ASP A 47 -6.49 -24.62 -41.12
N PHE A 48 -5.97 -25.10 -39.98
CA PHE A 48 -4.54 -25.47 -39.86
C PHE A 48 -4.44 -26.93 -39.37
N PRO A 49 -3.57 -27.77 -39.98
CA PRO A 49 -3.51 -29.20 -39.68
C PRO A 49 -2.77 -29.49 -38.36
N ALA A 50 -3.20 -30.55 -37.66
CA ALA A 50 -2.57 -31.02 -36.44
C ALA A 50 -1.19 -31.68 -36.71
N PRO A 51 -0.22 -31.56 -35.77
CA PRO A 51 1.06 -32.25 -35.88
C PRO A 51 0.91 -33.77 -35.64
N ALA A 52 1.66 -34.57 -36.42
CA ALA A 52 1.63 -36.03 -36.34
C ALA A 52 2.32 -36.56 -35.05
N PRO A 53 1.87 -37.73 -34.52
CA PRO A 53 2.50 -38.35 -33.36
C PRO A 53 3.84 -39.04 -33.71
N PRO A 54 4.81 -39.09 -32.78
CA PRO A 54 6.06 -39.82 -33.00
C PRO A 54 5.85 -41.33 -33.01
N ALA A 55 6.63 -42.03 -33.83
CA ALA A 55 6.51 -43.46 -34.08
C ALA A 55 6.90 -44.32 -32.86
N ARG A 56 6.21 -45.45 -32.69
CA ARG A 56 6.59 -46.51 -31.74
C ARG A 56 7.73 -47.33 -32.33
N HIS A 57 8.80 -47.54 -31.56
CA HIS A 57 9.70 -48.67 -31.79
C HIS A 57 9.16 -49.89 -31.05
N ASP A 58 8.92 -50.97 -31.79
CA ASP A 58 8.45 -52.25 -31.28
C ASP A 58 9.66 -53.18 -31.06
N LEU A 59 9.79 -53.77 -29.88
CA LEU A 59 10.74 -54.85 -29.59
C LEU A 59 9.99 -55.96 -28.86
N ARG A 60 9.65 -57.00 -29.60
CA ARG A 60 9.02 -58.21 -29.08
C ARG A 60 10.04 -59.22 -28.54
N SER A 61 9.57 -59.96 -27.53
CA SER A 61 9.70 -61.41 -27.31
C SER A 61 10.60 -61.93 -26.17
N ALA A 62 9.92 -62.46 -25.13
CA ALA A 62 10.20 -63.65 -24.31
C ALA A 62 9.23 -63.65 -23.10
N LEU A 63 8.06 -64.29 -23.19
CA LEU A 63 7.76 -65.66 -22.72
C LEU A 63 7.31 -65.76 -21.24
N PHE A 64 6.02 -66.10 -21.05
CA PHE A 64 5.34 -66.58 -19.82
C PHE A 64 5.53 -68.11 -19.66
N PRO A 65 5.43 -68.75 -18.46
CA PRO A 65 4.19 -68.94 -17.65
C PRO A 65 4.41 -68.97 -16.09
N SER A 66 3.45 -69.21 -15.17
CA SER A 66 1.97 -68.97 -15.04
C SER A 66 1.48 -69.31 -13.61
N GLY A 67 0.43 -68.63 -13.09
CA GLY A 67 -0.26 -68.95 -11.82
C GLY A 67 0.38 -68.34 -10.55
N SER A 68 -0.29 -68.23 -9.40
CA SER A 68 -1.74 -68.38 -9.05
C SER A 68 -1.99 -67.88 -7.60
N GLU A 69 -3.16 -67.25 -7.35
CA GLU A 69 -3.81 -67.04 -6.02
C GLU A 69 -3.08 -66.23 -4.91
N GLY A 70 -3.87 -65.69 -3.96
CA GLY A 70 -3.39 -65.22 -2.65
C GLY A 70 -3.84 -63.81 -2.24
N ALA A 71 -4.73 -63.71 -1.25
CA ALA A 71 -5.15 -62.45 -0.61
C ALA A 71 -4.27 -62.10 0.63
N GLY A 72 -4.26 -60.84 1.06
CA GLY A 72 -3.67 -60.45 2.36
C GLY A 72 -3.55 -58.94 2.60
N GLU A 73 -4.21 -58.44 3.65
CA GLU A 73 -3.99 -57.10 4.22
C GLU A 73 -2.64 -56.99 4.95
N ALA A 74 -1.98 -55.83 4.87
CA ALA A 74 -1.04 -55.36 5.90
C ALA A 74 -0.80 -53.83 5.82
N SER A 75 -0.68 -53.19 7.00
CA SER A 75 -0.37 -51.76 7.15
C SER A 75 1.12 -51.41 6.92
N PRO A 76 1.46 -50.15 6.61
CA PRO A 76 2.85 -49.73 6.36
C PRO A 76 3.70 -49.64 7.65
N PRO A 77 5.02 -49.92 7.59
CA PRO A 77 5.90 -49.84 8.75
C PRO A 77 6.38 -48.41 9.06
N GLN A 78 6.60 -48.15 10.35
CA GLN A 78 7.27 -46.95 10.89
C GLN A 78 8.79 -46.98 10.60
N PRO A 79 9.45 -45.82 10.44
CA PRO A 79 10.91 -45.76 10.31
C PRO A 79 11.62 -45.89 11.67
N SER A 80 12.63 -46.76 11.74
CA SER A 80 13.46 -46.96 12.93
C SER A 80 14.59 -45.93 13.04
N PHE A 81 14.80 -45.43 14.26
CA PHE A 81 15.96 -44.60 14.62
C PHE A 81 17.23 -45.46 14.73
N PHE A 82 18.37 -44.93 14.29
CA PHE A 82 19.71 -45.40 14.68
C PHE A 82 20.55 -44.21 15.19
N PRO A 83 21.34 -44.38 16.28
CA PRO A 83 22.11 -43.31 16.87
C PRO A 83 23.50 -43.15 16.23
N LEU A 84 24.01 -41.92 16.21
CA LEU A 84 25.40 -41.62 15.88
C LEU A 84 26.19 -41.29 17.15
N ALA A 85 27.27 -42.03 17.39
CA ALA A 85 28.20 -41.76 18.47
C ALA A 85 29.65 -41.88 17.96
N GLY A 86 30.45 -40.84 18.24
CA GLY A 86 31.90 -40.93 18.42
C GLY A 86 32.77 -41.04 17.17
N LEU A 87 33.48 -39.94 16.86
CA LEU A 87 34.94 -39.99 16.67
C LEU A 87 35.58 -38.60 16.89
N GLN A 88 36.37 -38.51 17.95
CA GLN A 88 37.45 -37.54 18.15
C GLN A 88 38.61 -37.91 17.18
N SER A 89 39.69 -37.16 16.92
CA SER A 89 40.16 -35.82 17.29
C SER A 89 41.36 -35.51 16.37
N SER A 90 41.59 -34.26 15.99
CA SER A 90 42.96 -33.74 15.95
C SER A 90 42.96 -32.23 16.12
N ALA A 91 43.85 -31.73 16.97
CA ALA A 91 43.93 -30.32 17.33
C ALA A 91 45.10 -29.63 16.62
N ASN A 92 45.02 -28.31 16.50
CA ASN A 92 46.22 -27.50 16.71
C ASN A 92 45.93 -26.33 17.66
N LYS A 93 46.93 -25.94 18.44
CA LYS A 93 46.81 -25.10 19.64
C LYS A 93 47.34 -23.68 19.41
N ASN A 94 47.02 -22.83 20.40
CA ASN A 94 47.50 -21.48 20.72
C ASN A 94 46.50 -20.37 20.32
N SER A 95 46.06 -19.50 21.22
CA SER A 95 46.79 -18.92 22.36
C SER A 95 45.98 -18.78 23.68
N LYS A 96 46.68 -18.43 24.75
CA LYS A 96 46.22 -18.31 26.15
C LYS A 96 45.40 -17.01 26.36
N LEU A 97 44.27 -16.99 27.07
CA LEU A 97 44.05 -17.17 28.53
C LEU A 97 44.43 -15.93 29.36
N CYS A 98 43.43 -15.16 29.79
CA CYS A 98 43.41 -14.41 31.06
C CYS A 98 41.95 -14.25 31.53
N ALA A 99 41.70 -14.54 32.81
CA ALA A 99 40.39 -14.41 33.43
C ALA A 99 40.54 -13.95 34.88
N THR A 100 39.82 -12.89 35.27
CA THR A 100 39.76 -12.42 36.68
C THR A 100 38.37 -11.91 37.05
N LYS A 101 37.64 -12.79 37.74
CA LYS A 101 36.68 -12.59 38.86
C LYS A 101 35.90 -11.26 39.07
N ASN A 102 34.58 -11.48 39.27
CA ASN A 102 33.70 -10.95 40.33
C ASN A 102 33.03 -9.55 40.26
N ARG A 103 31.71 -9.59 39.97
CA ARG A 103 30.56 -9.04 40.77
C ARG A 103 30.42 -7.52 41.04
N PRO A 104 29.20 -7.00 41.32
CA PRO A 104 27.91 -7.29 40.67
C PRO A 104 26.99 -6.03 40.48
N THR A 105 25.87 -6.24 39.76
CA THR A 105 24.55 -5.53 39.77
C THR A 105 24.41 -4.03 40.13
N ALA A 106 23.71 -3.29 39.26
CA ALA A 106 22.76 -2.24 39.66
C ALA A 106 21.59 -2.17 38.67
N THR A 107 20.38 -2.51 39.15
CA THR A 107 19.10 -2.29 38.44
C THR A 107 18.52 -0.97 38.94
N ILE A 108 17.96 -0.13 38.07
CA ILE A 108 17.28 1.11 38.48
C ILE A 108 15.77 0.93 38.29
N GLU A 109 15.06 0.79 39.41
CA GLU A 109 13.62 1.01 39.47
C GLU A 109 13.34 2.51 39.67
N VAL A 110 12.24 3.00 39.11
CA VAL A 110 11.80 4.41 39.24
C VAL A 110 10.53 4.43 40.08
N GLU A 111 10.67 4.83 41.35
CA GLU A 111 9.54 4.98 42.28
C GLU A 111 9.00 6.42 42.29
N LYS A 112 7.69 6.56 42.55
CA LYS A 112 6.98 7.85 42.61
C LYS A 112 7.08 8.45 44.03
N GLY A 113 7.35 9.75 44.14
CA GLY A 113 7.30 10.49 45.41
C GLY A 113 6.57 11.84 45.28
N LEU A 114 5.64 12.11 46.22
CA LEU A 114 4.94 13.41 46.35
C LEU A 114 5.80 14.44 47.13
N PRO A 115 5.53 15.76 47.00
CA PRO A 115 6.26 16.81 47.70
C PRO A 115 5.74 17.07 49.15
N PRO A 116 6.61 17.56 50.07
CA PRO A 116 6.26 17.91 51.46
C PRO A 116 5.72 19.36 51.62
N PRO A 117 5.22 19.76 52.82
CA PRO A 117 4.26 20.86 52.99
C PRO A 117 4.82 22.24 53.43
N TYR A 118 3.88 23.17 53.67
CA TYR A 118 4.01 24.64 53.73
C TYR A 118 4.07 25.24 55.17
N ARG A 119 4.47 26.54 55.27
CA ARG A 119 4.45 27.53 56.42
C ARG A 119 5.78 27.72 57.20
N PRO A 120 5.98 28.87 57.93
CA PRO A 120 5.19 30.12 58.02
C PRO A 120 5.99 31.44 57.79
N SER A 121 5.30 32.58 57.91
CA SER A 121 5.70 34.00 57.75
C SER A 121 6.20 34.72 59.02
N PHE A 122 6.91 35.87 58.89
CA PHE A 122 6.89 37.13 59.71
C PHE A 122 8.14 38.01 59.37
N PRO A 123 8.28 39.30 59.78
CA PRO A 123 7.42 40.47 59.56
C PRO A 123 8.16 41.70 58.91
N ILE A 124 7.48 42.86 58.88
CA ILE A 124 7.80 44.16 58.21
C ILE A 124 8.92 44.97 58.91
N PRO A 125 9.47 46.06 58.30
CA PRO A 125 8.92 47.40 58.60
C PRO A 125 8.76 48.37 57.40
N LEU A 126 7.90 49.37 57.60
CA LEU A 126 7.68 50.55 56.75
C LEU A 126 8.61 51.70 57.18
N ASP A 127 9.05 52.57 56.26
CA ASP A 127 8.61 53.98 56.11
C ASP A 127 9.45 54.72 55.02
N GLU A 128 9.11 55.99 54.77
CA GLU A 128 9.82 57.07 54.06
C GLU A 128 9.54 57.27 52.55
N LYS A 129 8.42 57.96 52.31
CA LYS A 129 8.29 59.20 51.49
C LYS A 129 9.06 59.28 50.16
N MET A 130 8.32 59.20 49.04
CA MET A 130 8.79 59.63 47.72
C MET A 130 8.01 60.86 47.22
N ASP A 131 8.74 61.88 46.73
CA ASP A 131 8.21 63.19 46.33
C ASP A 131 7.53 63.17 44.93
N TRP A 132 6.50 64.00 44.75
CA TRP A 132 5.48 63.88 43.68
C TRP A 132 5.71 64.83 42.48
N ARG A 133 6.94 65.29 42.24
CA ARG A 133 7.22 66.50 41.44
C ARG A 133 7.84 66.33 40.04
N SER A 134 7.88 65.14 39.44
CA SER A 134 8.54 64.92 38.13
C SER A 134 7.76 64.10 37.08
N ALA A 135 6.42 64.15 37.09
CA ALA A 135 5.57 63.32 36.22
C ALA A 135 4.91 64.06 35.02
N LEU A 136 5.67 64.86 34.24
CA LEU A 136 5.11 65.59 33.07
C LEU A 136 5.87 65.50 31.72
N PHE A 137 7.05 64.88 31.63
CA PHE A 137 7.80 64.75 30.37
C PHE A 137 8.19 63.30 30.04
N ARG A 138 7.19 62.44 29.76
CA ARG A 138 7.39 61.08 29.19
C ARG A 138 6.10 60.48 28.56
N ARG A 139 5.43 61.24 27.69
CA ARG A 139 4.18 60.82 27.01
C ARG A 139 4.13 61.16 25.50
N PHE A 140 5.19 60.89 24.74
CA PHE A 140 5.17 61.01 23.26
C PHE A 140 6.22 60.13 22.54
N SER A 141 6.30 58.83 22.87
CA SER A 141 7.15 57.86 22.13
C SER A 141 6.68 56.40 22.23
N LEU A 142 5.36 56.15 22.37
CA LEU A 142 4.84 54.80 22.66
C LEU A 142 3.50 54.51 21.98
N PHE A 143 3.39 54.85 20.69
CA PHE A 143 2.20 54.57 19.87
C PHE A 143 2.48 54.02 18.46
N THR A 144 3.72 53.61 18.18
CA THR A 144 4.17 53.06 16.89
C THR A 144 5.00 51.77 17.06
N LEU A 145 4.51 50.85 17.91
CA LEU A 145 5.10 49.51 18.05
C LEU A 145 4.04 48.46 18.44
N LEU A 146 2.94 48.37 17.68
CA LEU A 146 1.82 47.48 18.00
C LEU A 146 1.06 46.94 16.77
N THR A 147 1.76 46.74 15.65
CA THR A 147 1.18 46.27 14.37
C THR A 147 2.06 45.28 13.60
N THR A 148 2.92 44.49 14.27
CA THR A 148 3.91 43.61 13.60
C THR A 148 4.06 42.17 14.12
N LEU A 149 3.21 41.66 15.03
CA LEU A 149 3.19 40.23 15.39
C LEU A 149 1.78 39.69 15.65
N ALA A 150 1.09 39.33 14.57
CA ALA A 150 -0.10 38.45 14.60
C ALA A 150 -0.29 37.64 13.30
N THR A 151 0.78 37.40 12.53
CA THR A 151 0.75 36.58 11.31
C THR A 151 1.10 35.12 11.62
N GLY A 152 0.20 34.45 12.33
CA GLY A 152 0.18 33.00 12.54
C GLY A 152 -1.14 32.62 13.23
N PRO A 153 -1.87 31.58 12.79
CA PRO A 153 -1.40 30.43 12.00
C PRO A 153 -2.13 30.24 10.66
N VAL A 154 -1.99 31.15 9.69
CA VAL A 154 -2.59 30.96 8.34
C VAL A 154 -1.83 29.91 7.50
N LEU A 155 -0.51 29.79 7.69
CA LEU A 155 0.34 28.86 6.93
C LEU A 155 0.03 27.37 7.17
N ALA A 156 -0.57 27.02 8.31
CA ALA A 156 -0.93 25.63 8.59
C ALA A 156 -2.09 25.13 7.71
N ASP A 157 -3.00 26.03 7.30
CA ASP A 157 -4.21 25.67 6.55
C ASP A 157 -3.99 25.59 5.02
N GLN A 158 -2.73 25.67 4.57
CA GLN A 158 -2.33 25.49 3.17
C GLN A 158 -1.23 24.44 3.00
N ALA A 159 -1.00 23.58 4.01
CA ALA A 159 -0.01 22.52 3.92
C ALA A 159 -0.37 21.51 2.82
N VAL A 160 0.43 21.48 1.76
CA VAL A 160 0.45 20.43 0.73
C VAL A 160 1.45 19.37 1.16
N PHE A 161 1.13 18.09 0.97
CA PHE A 161 2.02 16.97 1.25
C PHE A 161 2.25 16.11 0.01
N ASP A 162 3.51 15.99 -0.41
CA ASP A 162 3.92 15.36 -1.66
C ASP A 162 4.40 13.92 -1.46
N VAL A 163 3.65 12.98 -2.01
CA VAL A 163 3.95 11.54 -1.98
C VAL A 163 4.43 11.07 -3.35
N VAL A 164 5.57 10.40 -3.41
CA VAL A 164 6.05 9.74 -4.64
C VAL A 164 6.13 8.23 -4.47
N GLY A 165 5.44 7.50 -5.36
CA GLY A 165 5.30 6.03 -5.31
C GLY A 165 5.66 5.32 -6.61
N PRO A 166 5.92 3.99 -6.55
CA PRO A 166 6.34 3.20 -7.70
C PRO A 166 5.21 2.82 -8.66
N PHE A 167 3.94 2.99 -8.27
CA PHE A 167 2.79 2.44 -8.99
C PHE A 167 2.02 3.53 -9.73
N GLU A 168 1.72 3.26 -11.00
CA GLU A 168 0.91 4.12 -11.86
C GLU A 168 -0.57 4.00 -11.53
N ILE A 169 -1.27 5.14 -11.61
CA ILE A 169 -2.73 5.21 -11.51
C ILE A 169 -3.30 4.82 -12.87
N LYS A 170 -3.98 3.68 -12.97
CA LYS A 170 -4.54 3.19 -14.23
C LYS A 170 -5.91 3.78 -14.54
N ALA A 171 -6.76 3.93 -13.51
CA ALA A 171 -8.12 4.46 -13.62
C ALA A 171 -8.66 4.83 -12.22
N ALA A 172 -9.83 5.46 -12.18
CA ALA A 172 -10.60 5.67 -10.94
C ALA A 172 -11.12 4.36 -10.30
N ASP A 173 -11.12 3.24 -11.04
CA ASP A 173 -11.67 1.96 -10.59
C ASP A 173 -10.82 1.32 -9.46
N PRO A 174 -11.42 1.00 -8.29
CA PRO A 174 -10.74 0.30 -7.20
C PRO A 174 -10.02 -0.98 -7.60
N VAL A 175 -10.52 -1.71 -8.61
CA VAL A 175 -9.90 -2.95 -9.12
C VAL A 175 -8.53 -2.68 -9.74
N LEU A 176 -8.30 -1.47 -10.26
CA LEU A 176 -7.10 -1.10 -11.01
C LEU A 176 -6.13 -0.21 -10.23
N SER A 177 -6.63 0.63 -9.30
CA SER A 177 -5.80 1.58 -8.52
C SER A 177 -6.33 1.88 -7.12
N GLY A 178 -7.24 1.06 -6.59
CA GLY A 178 -7.81 1.25 -5.24
C GLY A 178 -6.76 1.24 -4.14
N ASP A 179 -5.62 0.58 -4.32
CA ASP A 179 -4.56 0.56 -3.32
C ASP A 179 -3.89 1.93 -3.14
N ILE A 180 -3.92 2.79 -4.17
CA ILE A 180 -3.49 4.19 -4.08
C ILE A 180 -4.57 5.01 -3.37
N PHE A 181 -5.85 4.87 -3.75
CA PHE A 181 -6.95 5.63 -3.14
C PHE A 181 -7.16 5.30 -1.65
N LEU A 182 -6.94 4.04 -1.25
CA LEU A 182 -6.97 3.64 0.16
C LEU A 182 -5.77 4.20 0.96
N LYS A 183 -4.55 4.16 0.40
CA LYS A 183 -3.33 4.66 1.09
C LYS A 183 -3.25 6.18 1.16
N MET A 184 -3.87 6.88 0.21
CA MET A 184 -3.97 8.34 0.20
C MET A 184 -5.19 8.86 0.98
N ASP A 185 -5.89 7.98 1.71
CA ASP A 185 -7.09 8.31 2.50
C ASP A 185 -8.15 9.08 1.68
N VAL A 186 -8.43 8.57 0.49
CA VAL A 186 -9.45 9.07 -0.44
C VAL A 186 -10.73 8.26 -0.33
N ALA A 187 -10.61 6.96 -0.09
CA ALA A 187 -11.77 6.08 0.07
C ALA A 187 -11.45 4.97 1.06
N GLU A 188 -12.50 4.46 1.69
CA GLU A 188 -12.39 3.52 2.80
C GLU A 188 -13.16 2.23 2.54
N THR A 189 -12.86 1.23 3.36
CA THR A 189 -13.47 -0.11 3.38
C THR A 189 -14.38 -0.27 4.60
N LEU A 190 -15.28 -1.27 4.58
CA LEU A 190 -16.11 -1.58 5.77
C LEU A 190 -15.27 -1.96 6.99
N VAL A 191 -14.20 -2.72 6.77
CA VAL A 191 -13.27 -3.18 7.81
C VAL A 191 -11.90 -2.60 7.49
N GLY A 192 -11.13 -2.21 8.49
CA GLY A 192 -9.72 -1.80 8.34
C GLY A 192 -8.76 -2.91 8.77
N ALA A 193 -7.46 -2.68 8.58
CA ALA A 193 -6.41 -3.49 9.20
C ALA A 193 -5.34 -2.58 9.82
N ASP A 194 -4.85 -2.94 11.01
CA ASP A 194 -3.74 -2.25 11.66
C ASP A 194 -2.37 -2.64 11.06
N SER A 195 -1.30 -2.02 11.54
CA SER A 195 0.08 -2.32 11.10
C SER A 195 0.57 -3.73 11.44
N SER A 196 -0.12 -4.46 12.32
CA SER A 196 0.14 -5.86 12.66
C SER A 196 -0.73 -6.83 11.84
N GLY A 197 -1.69 -6.32 11.06
CA GLY A 197 -2.65 -7.11 10.30
C GLY A 197 -3.88 -7.55 11.09
N HIS A 198 -4.12 -7.01 12.29
CA HIS A 198 -5.38 -7.21 13.00
C HIS A 198 -6.50 -6.42 12.33
N LEU A 199 -7.68 -7.02 12.28
CA LEU A 199 -8.88 -6.41 11.73
C LEU A 199 -9.41 -5.37 12.72
N ILE A 200 -9.67 -4.15 12.23
CA ILE A 200 -10.18 -3.03 13.02
C ILE A 200 -11.47 -2.46 12.40
N PRO A 201 -12.32 -1.75 13.16
CA PRO A 201 -13.44 -1.01 12.60
C PRO A 201 -13.02 -0.04 11.48
N GLY A 202 -13.88 0.12 10.48
CA GLY A 202 -13.72 1.07 9.38
C GLY A 202 -15.01 1.87 9.22
N LEU A 203 -15.58 1.82 8.02
CA LEU A 203 -16.94 2.30 7.75
C LEU A 203 -18.02 1.48 8.45
N ALA A 204 -17.73 0.22 8.81
CA ALA A 204 -18.51 -0.52 9.79
C ALA A 204 -17.86 -0.36 11.18
N ASP A 205 -18.64 0.08 12.17
CA ASP A 205 -18.12 0.32 13.52
C ASP A 205 -17.97 -0.96 14.36
N ARG A 206 -18.75 -1.99 14.03
CA ARG A 206 -18.74 -3.34 14.61
C ARG A 206 -19.31 -4.35 13.61
N TRP A 207 -19.07 -5.63 13.88
CA TRP A 207 -19.73 -6.72 13.17
C TRP A 207 -20.02 -7.91 14.07
N SER A 208 -21.00 -8.71 13.69
CA SER A 208 -21.36 -9.97 14.34
C SER A 208 -21.44 -11.10 13.30
N VAL A 209 -21.30 -12.34 13.79
CA VAL A 209 -21.41 -13.55 12.98
C VAL A 209 -22.39 -14.51 13.67
N SER A 210 -23.25 -15.16 12.91
CA SER A 210 -24.18 -16.18 13.41
C SER A 210 -23.45 -17.43 13.93
N GLU A 211 -24.12 -18.23 14.76
CA GLU A 211 -23.54 -19.44 15.37
C GLU A 211 -23.08 -20.47 14.32
N ASP A 212 -23.82 -20.62 13.21
CA ASP A 212 -23.46 -21.46 12.06
C ASP A 212 -22.30 -20.89 11.22
N ARG A 213 -21.93 -19.63 11.46
CA ARG A 213 -20.93 -18.83 10.73
C ARG A 213 -21.26 -18.57 9.25
N LEU A 214 -22.54 -18.65 8.89
CA LEU A 214 -23.04 -18.40 7.53
C LEU A 214 -23.58 -16.99 7.31
N VAL A 215 -23.92 -16.24 8.36
CA VAL A 215 -24.42 -14.86 8.25
C VAL A 215 -23.51 -13.92 9.02
N TRP A 216 -23.01 -12.89 8.33
CA TRP A 216 -22.25 -11.80 8.92
C TRP A 216 -23.05 -10.51 8.80
N ARG A 217 -23.09 -9.71 9.87
CA ARG A 217 -23.73 -8.39 9.91
C ARG A 217 -22.65 -7.35 10.21
N PHE A 218 -22.50 -6.37 9.34
CA PHE A 218 -21.56 -5.25 9.49
C PHE A 218 -22.38 -3.97 9.68
N HIS A 219 -22.34 -3.36 10.87
CA HIS A 219 -23.13 -2.19 11.16
C HIS A 219 -22.46 -0.93 10.62
N ILE A 220 -23.12 -0.21 9.73
CA ILE A 220 -22.60 1.02 9.14
C ILE A 220 -22.54 2.12 10.20
N ARG A 221 -21.41 2.84 10.23
CA ARG A 221 -21.19 3.97 11.12
C ARG A 221 -22.20 5.10 10.81
N PRO A 222 -22.95 5.61 11.80
CA PRO A 222 -23.85 6.72 11.58
C PRO A 222 -23.09 8.03 11.29
N GLY A 223 -23.67 8.88 10.44
CA GLY A 223 -23.15 10.22 10.17
C GLY A 223 -21.96 10.30 9.20
N VAL A 224 -21.56 9.19 8.56
CA VAL A 224 -20.56 9.23 7.49
C VAL A 224 -21.14 9.86 6.23
N LEU A 225 -20.42 10.81 5.64
CA LEU A 225 -20.73 11.42 4.35
C LEU A 225 -19.73 10.96 3.29
N PHE A 226 -20.22 10.77 2.08
CA PHE A 226 -19.40 10.73 0.88
C PHE A 226 -18.90 12.14 0.51
N HIS A 227 -17.86 12.21 -0.32
CA HIS A 227 -17.27 13.44 -0.84
C HIS A 227 -18.24 14.33 -1.65
N ASP A 228 -19.38 13.81 -2.10
CA ASP A 228 -20.44 14.59 -2.75
C ASP A 228 -21.50 15.14 -1.77
N GLY A 229 -21.34 14.87 -0.47
CA GLY A 229 -22.25 15.28 0.60
C GLY A 229 -23.42 14.32 0.83
N THR A 230 -23.56 13.24 0.05
CA THR A 230 -24.58 12.22 0.31
C THR A 230 -24.19 11.33 1.51
N PRO A 231 -25.15 10.87 2.33
CA PRO A 231 -24.84 9.98 3.45
C PRO A 231 -24.46 8.57 2.96
N LEU A 232 -23.56 7.93 3.69
CA LEU A 232 -23.31 6.49 3.54
C LEU A 232 -24.46 5.70 4.20
N SER A 233 -25.16 4.90 3.41
CA SER A 233 -26.16 3.93 3.89
C SER A 233 -25.72 2.49 3.63
N ALA A 234 -26.38 1.53 4.28
CA ALA A 234 -26.17 0.11 4.02
C ALA A 234 -26.44 -0.26 2.54
N GLU A 235 -27.44 0.33 1.89
CA GLU A 235 -27.72 0.10 0.46
C GLU A 235 -26.59 0.58 -0.44
N ALA A 236 -26.00 1.74 -0.14
CA ALA A 236 -24.85 2.27 -0.87
C ALA A 236 -23.64 1.33 -0.75
N ALA A 237 -23.35 0.86 0.46
CA ALA A 237 -22.30 -0.13 0.70
C ALA A 237 -22.56 -1.49 0.00
N VAL A 238 -23.79 -1.99 0.07
CA VAL A 238 -24.23 -3.23 -0.63
C VAL A 238 -24.04 -3.10 -2.13
N LYS A 239 -24.39 -1.96 -2.72
CA LYS A 239 -24.20 -1.68 -4.16
C LYS A 239 -22.72 -1.68 -4.53
N ALA A 240 -21.88 -0.97 -3.76
CA ALA A 240 -20.43 -0.93 -4.00
C ALA A 240 -19.79 -2.32 -3.90
N LEU A 241 -20.10 -3.09 -2.84
CA LEU A 241 -19.57 -4.44 -2.65
C LEU A 241 -20.08 -5.43 -3.71
N SER A 242 -21.32 -5.30 -4.16
CA SER A 242 -21.86 -6.13 -5.24
C SER A 242 -21.15 -5.89 -6.57
N LEU A 243 -20.81 -4.62 -6.88
CA LEU A 243 -20.00 -4.25 -8.05
C LEU A 243 -18.54 -4.67 -7.91
N ALA A 244 -17.94 -4.56 -6.72
CA ALA A 244 -16.60 -5.07 -6.44
C ALA A 244 -16.53 -6.59 -6.67
N ARG A 245 -17.54 -7.31 -6.18
CA ARG A 245 -17.66 -8.77 -6.32
C ARG A 245 -17.88 -9.19 -7.78
N SER A 246 -18.67 -8.48 -8.57
CA SER A 246 -18.93 -8.85 -9.97
C SER A 246 -17.70 -8.69 -10.87
N LYS A 247 -16.77 -7.79 -10.52
CA LYS A 247 -15.48 -7.58 -11.22
C LYS A 247 -14.39 -8.60 -10.86
N GLY A 248 -14.69 -9.60 -10.02
CA GLY A 248 -13.76 -10.66 -9.64
C GLY A 248 -12.96 -10.37 -8.37
N GLY A 249 -11.64 -10.61 -8.39
CA GLY A 249 -10.76 -10.36 -7.25
C GLY A 249 -10.91 -11.38 -6.11
N LEU A 250 -10.73 -10.92 -4.85
CA LEU A 250 -10.84 -11.77 -3.66
C LEU A 250 -12.30 -11.98 -3.25
N LEU A 251 -13.10 -10.91 -3.20
CA LEU A 251 -14.50 -10.97 -2.76
C LEU A 251 -15.36 -11.92 -3.62
N ALA A 252 -15.07 -12.03 -4.92
CA ALA A 252 -15.69 -13.01 -5.82
C ALA A 252 -15.38 -14.48 -5.47
N LYS A 253 -14.28 -14.75 -4.76
CA LYS A 253 -13.84 -16.09 -4.35
C LYS A 253 -14.33 -16.49 -2.96
N ALA A 254 -14.88 -15.56 -2.18
CA ALA A 254 -15.56 -15.88 -0.94
C ALA A 254 -16.87 -16.64 -1.26
N PRO A 255 -17.31 -17.58 -0.42
CA PRO A 255 -18.51 -18.39 -0.63
C PRO A 255 -19.81 -17.61 -0.38
N ILE A 256 -19.89 -16.36 -0.85
CA ILE A 256 -21.03 -15.46 -0.62
C ILE A 256 -22.21 -15.89 -1.49
N THR A 257 -23.39 -16.03 -0.91
CA THR A 257 -24.66 -16.25 -1.62
C THR A 257 -25.43 -14.95 -1.81
N ALA A 258 -25.43 -14.07 -0.81
CA ALA A 258 -26.12 -12.77 -0.87
C ALA A 258 -25.35 -11.67 -0.12
N ILE A 259 -25.55 -10.43 -0.57
CA ILE A 259 -25.18 -9.20 0.15
C ILE A 259 -26.45 -8.33 0.14
N LYS A 260 -26.93 -7.90 1.31
CA LYS A 260 -28.19 -7.16 1.47
C LYS A 260 -28.04 -6.05 2.51
N ALA A 261 -28.91 -5.04 2.44
CA ALA A 261 -29.09 -4.05 3.50
C ALA A 261 -30.25 -4.51 4.39
N GLU A 262 -30.08 -4.41 5.70
CA GLU A 262 -31.14 -4.60 6.70
C GLU A 262 -31.02 -3.49 7.74
N ALA A 263 -31.83 -2.43 7.60
CA ALA A 263 -31.62 -1.15 8.29
C ALA A 263 -30.17 -0.66 8.09
N GLU A 264 -29.45 -0.32 9.15
CA GLU A 264 -28.06 0.15 9.08
C GLU A 264 -27.02 -0.98 8.92
N ASP A 265 -27.43 -2.25 8.80
CA ASP A 265 -26.51 -3.38 8.67
C ASP A 265 -26.33 -3.80 7.20
N VAL A 266 -25.08 -3.99 6.78
CA VAL A 266 -24.73 -4.79 5.60
C VAL A 266 -24.67 -6.26 6.02
N VAL A 267 -25.59 -7.06 5.48
CA VAL A 267 -25.74 -8.48 5.78
C VAL A 267 -25.15 -9.31 4.64
N VAL A 268 -24.15 -10.12 4.95
CA VAL A 268 -23.48 -11.03 4.01
C VAL A 268 -23.82 -12.47 4.38
N THR A 269 -24.51 -13.17 3.48
CA THR A 269 -24.83 -14.59 3.61
C THR A 269 -23.82 -15.44 2.85
N LEU A 270 -23.40 -16.57 3.43
CA LEU A 270 -22.42 -17.50 2.90
C LEU A 270 -23.03 -18.90 2.67
N SER A 271 -22.49 -19.67 1.73
CA SER A 271 -22.80 -21.10 1.54
C SER A 271 -21.92 -22.04 2.37
N ALA A 272 -20.81 -21.53 2.92
CA ALA A 272 -19.93 -22.27 3.82
C ALA A 272 -19.23 -21.30 4.80
N PRO A 273 -18.86 -21.75 6.02
CA PRO A 273 -18.15 -20.91 6.98
C PRO A 273 -16.83 -20.36 6.43
N PHE A 274 -16.64 -19.04 6.49
CA PHE A 274 -15.45 -18.37 5.95
C PHE A 274 -14.97 -17.24 6.87
N SER A 275 -14.09 -17.59 7.82
CA SER A 275 -13.56 -16.64 8.81
C SER A 275 -12.74 -15.49 8.23
N SER A 276 -12.20 -15.64 7.02
CA SER A 276 -11.42 -14.60 6.33
C SER A 276 -12.28 -13.52 5.65
N LEU A 277 -13.62 -13.55 5.76
CA LEU A 277 -14.50 -12.56 5.12
C LEU A 277 -14.15 -11.10 5.48
N PRO A 278 -13.92 -10.72 6.76
CA PRO A 278 -13.60 -9.33 7.08
C PRO A 278 -12.26 -8.87 6.46
N ALA A 279 -11.29 -9.77 6.31
CA ALA A 279 -10.01 -9.48 5.63
C ALA A 279 -10.18 -9.25 4.11
N PHE A 280 -11.21 -9.82 3.49
CA PHE A 280 -11.56 -9.54 2.09
C PHE A 280 -12.32 -8.20 1.97
N LEU A 281 -13.08 -7.82 2.99
CA LEU A 281 -13.75 -6.53 3.07
C LEU A 281 -12.78 -5.39 3.41
N ALA A 282 -11.66 -5.67 4.07
CA ALA A 282 -10.56 -4.72 4.32
C ALA A 282 -9.59 -4.53 3.15
N GLU A 283 -9.83 -5.19 2.02
CA GLU A 283 -8.95 -5.10 0.85
C GLU A 283 -9.42 -4.00 -0.11
N TYR A 284 -8.48 -3.32 -0.76
CA TYR A 284 -8.70 -2.09 -1.52
C TYR A 284 -9.64 -2.21 -2.74
N ARG A 285 -10.06 -3.41 -3.14
CA ARG A 285 -11.09 -3.59 -4.18
C ARG A 285 -12.51 -3.55 -3.61
N SER A 286 -12.64 -3.71 -2.29
CA SER A 286 -13.87 -3.60 -1.51
C SER A 286 -14.13 -2.15 -1.02
N LEU A 287 -13.43 -1.16 -1.59
CA LEU A 287 -13.65 0.27 -1.34
C LEU A 287 -15.11 0.67 -1.61
N ILE A 288 -15.67 1.47 -0.70
CA ILE A 288 -17.05 1.96 -0.81
C ILE A 288 -17.04 3.35 -1.46
N TYR A 289 -17.55 3.44 -2.69
CA TYR A 289 -17.78 4.72 -3.37
C TYR A 289 -19.26 5.09 -3.37
N ALA A 290 -19.56 6.39 -3.46
CA ALA A 290 -20.90 6.92 -3.59
C ALA A 290 -21.62 6.35 -4.83
N PRO A 291 -22.96 6.18 -4.81
CA PRO A 291 -23.72 5.75 -5.98
C PRO A 291 -23.47 6.60 -7.24
N ALA A 292 -23.15 7.89 -7.06
CA ALA A 292 -22.83 8.84 -8.13
C ALA A 292 -21.46 8.59 -8.80
N ALA A 293 -20.55 7.83 -8.19
CA ALA A 293 -19.24 7.48 -8.75
C ALA A 293 -19.34 6.49 -9.93
N TYR A 294 -20.50 5.88 -10.11
CA TYR A 294 -20.76 4.86 -11.12
C TYR A 294 -21.62 5.41 -12.27
N ALA A 295 -21.41 4.86 -13.47
CA ALA A 295 -22.34 4.95 -14.58
C ALA A 295 -23.46 3.89 -14.43
N PRO A 296 -24.60 3.99 -15.16
CA PRO A 296 -25.73 3.05 -15.01
C PRO A 296 -25.36 1.58 -15.16
N GLU A 297 -24.38 1.28 -16.02
CA GLU A 297 -23.86 -0.06 -16.31
C GLU A 297 -22.80 -0.55 -15.29
N GLY A 298 -22.48 0.22 -14.24
CA GLY A 298 -21.55 -0.15 -13.18
C GLY A 298 -20.07 0.19 -13.43
N THR A 299 -19.76 0.83 -14.56
CA THR A 299 -18.44 1.43 -14.81
C THR A 299 -18.14 2.52 -13.78
N VAL A 300 -16.93 2.54 -13.23
CA VAL A 300 -16.48 3.63 -12.34
C VAL A 300 -16.04 4.81 -13.21
N LYS A 301 -16.69 5.96 -13.02
CA LYS A 301 -16.42 7.20 -13.79
C LYS A 301 -15.72 8.29 -12.97
N ALA A 302 -15.76 8.19 -11.65
CA ALA A 302 -15.13 9.14 -10.73
C ALA A 302 -14.71 8.44 -9.43
N VAL A 303 -13.83 9.07 -8.65
CA VAL A 303 -13.52 8.67 -7.27
C VAL A 303 -14.33 9.58 -6.35
N ILE A 304 -15.34 9.01 -5.69
CA ILE A 304 -16.18 9.71 -4.70
C ILE A 304 -16.25 8.78 -3.49
N GLY A 305 -15.27 8.92 -2.59
CA GLY A 305 -15.12 8.09 -1.40
C GLY A 305 -15.69 8.77 -0.16
N THR A 306 -15.25 8.28 1.00
CA THR A 306 -15.60 8.77 2.35
C THR A 306 -14.39 9.27 3.14
N GLY A 307 -13.16 9.07 2.64
CA GLY A 307 -11.91 9.32 3.36
C GLY A 307 -11.59 10.80 3.56
N ALA A 308 -10.50 11.08 4.27
CA ALA A 308 -10.12 12.43 4.67
C ALA A 308 -9.78 13.40 3.51
N PHE A 309 -9.48 12.90 2.31
CA PHE A 309 -9.12 13.71 1.15
C PHE A 309 -9.99 13.45 -0.09
N LYS A 310 -10.64 14.49 -0.61
CA LYS A 310 -11.45 14.46 -1.82
C LYS A 310 -10.60 14.75 -3.06
N VAL A 311 -10.68 13.88 -4.07
CA VAL A 311 -9.96 14.05 -5.35
C VAL A 311 -10.36 15.37 -6.03
N THR A 312 -9.35 16.20 -6.33
CA THR A 312 -9.48 17.42 -7.13
C THR A 312 -8.95 17.23 -8.56
N THR A 313 -7.94 16.38 -8.74
CA THR A 313 -7.34 16.08 -10.04
C THR A 313 -6.92 14.62 -10.11
N LEU A 314 -7.24 13.95 -11.21
CA LEU A 314 -6.83 12.58 -11.48
C LEU A 314 -6.34 12.49 -12.93
N GLU A 315 -5.02 12.40 -13.10
CA GLU A 315 -4.33 12.39 -14.39
C GLU A 315 -3.48 11.10 -14.52
N PRO A 316 -4.12 9.97 -14.92
CA PRO A 316 -3.41 8.74 -15.30
C PRO A 316 -2.35 8.98 -16.39
N PRO A 317 -1.20 8.27 -16.36
CA PRO A 317 -0.80 7.28 -15.37
C PRO A 317 -0.18 7.86 -14.09
N GLY A 318 0.07 9.17 -14.08
CA GLY A 318 1.14 9.77 -13.28
C GLY A 318 0.74 10.51 -12.00
N LYS A 319 -0.48 11.04 -11.91
CA LYS A 319 -0.78 12.11 -10.95
C LYS A 319 -2.17 12.01 -10.32
N LEU A 320 -2.24 12.23 -9.02
CA LEU A 320 -3.45 12.44 -8.22
C LEU A 320 -3.24 13.66 -7.33
N GLU A 321 -4.21 14.55 -7.28
CA GLU A 321 -4.32 15.59 -6.25
C GLU A 321 -5.65 15.42 -5.51
N ALA A 322 -5.62 15.55 -4.19
CA ALA A 322 -6.81 15.53 -3.35
C ALA A 322 -6.73 16.61 -2.25
N ALA A 323 -7.80 17.37 -2.09
CA ALA A 323 -7.94 18.38 -1.05
C ALA A 323 -8.64 17.81 0.18
N ARG A 324 -8.40 18.38 1.36
CA ARG A 324 -9.07 17.99 2.61
C ARG A 324 -10.58 17.98 2.47
N PHE A 325 -11.23 16.95 3.00
CA PHE A 325 -12.68 16.89 3.17
C PHE A 325 -13.02 17.29 4.61
N ASP A 326 -13.41 18.55 4.82
CA ASP A 326 -13.65 19.10 6.17
C ASP A 326 -14.77 18.39 6.95
N ALA A 327 -15.69 17.74 6.24
CA ALA A 327 -16.78 16.94 6.81
C ALA A 327 -16.41 15.45 7.03
N TYR A 328 -15.12 15.11 7.00
CA TYR A 328 -14.66 13.74 7.26
C TYR A 328 -15.03 13.28 8.67
N TRP A 329 -15.63 12.09 8.76
CA TRP A 329 -16.18 11.53 10.00
C TRP A 329 -15.11 11.23 11.06
N GLY A 330 -13.86 10.98 10.66
CA GLY A 330 -12.72 10.80 11.56
C GLY A 330 -12.13 12.10 12.13
N GLY A 331 -12.70 13.25 11.75
CA GLY A 331 -12.21 14.59 12.10
C GLY A 331 -11.27 15.16 11.02
N ALA A 332 -11.37 16.47 10.77
CA ALA A 332 -10.67 17.14 9.68
C ALA A 332 -9.14 16.92 9.72
N ALA A 333 -8.56 16.55 8.57
CA ALA A 333 -7.13 16.36 8.44
C ALA A 333 -6.33 17.65 8.70
N LYS A 334 -5.10 17.52 9.21
CA LYS A 334 -4.22 18.68 9.43
C LYS A 334 -3.60 19.23 8.14
N LEU A 335 -3.56 18.42 7.08
CA LEU A 335 -3.08 18.81 5.76
C LEU A 335 -4.24 19.39 4.95
N ALA A 336 -3.97 20.43 4.16
CA ALA A 336 -4.95 21.03 3.27
C ALA A 336 -5.07 20.26 1.95
N GLN A 337 -3.95 19.70 1.47
CA GLN A 337 -3.89 18.95 0.23
C GLN A 337 -2.85 17.81 0.32
N VAL A 338 -3.14 16.70 -0.34
CA VAL A 338 -2.16 15.64 -0.63
C VAL A 338 -2.02 15.48 -2.14
N ARG A 339 -0.80 15.23 -2.60
CA ARG A 339 -0.52 14.91 -4.00
C ARG A 339 0.24 13.59 -4.08
N TYR A 340 -0.10 12.77 -5.07
CA TYR A 340 0.60 11.54 -5.38
C TYR A 340 1.17 11.61 -6.79
N GLN A 341 2.47 11.37 -6.91
CA GLN A 341 3.16 11.20 -8.19
C GLN A 341 3.67 9.76 -8.35
N ALA A 342 3.31 9.12 -9.47
CA ALA A 342 3.90 7.86 -9.88
C ALA A 342 5.26 8.12 -10.55
N ALA A 343 6.32 7.55 -9.98
CA ALA A 343 7.63 7.49 -10.60
C ALA A 343 8.15 6.05 -10.48
N SER A 344 8.19 5.29 -11.58
CA SER A 344 8.47 3.85 -11.55
C SER A 344 9.91 3.51 -11.10
N ARG A 345 10.88 4.35 -11.48
CA ARG A 345 12.31 4.23 -11.10
C ARG A 345 12.54 4.63 -9.65
N ALA A 346 13.22 3.77 -8.88
CA ALA A 346 13.48 4.00 -7.46
C ALA A 346 14.48 5.14 -7.24
N GLU A 347 15.41 5.28 -8.18
CA GLU A 347 16.43 6.31 -8.24
C GLU A 347 15.80 7.70 -8.39
N THR A 348 14.76 7.83 -9.22
CA THR A 348 13.98 9.08 -9.36
C THR A 348 13.27 9.44 -8.04
N ARG A 349 12.63 8.46 -7.38
CA ARG A 349 11.98 8.69 -6.07
C ARG A 349 12.98 9.12 -5.00
N ALA A 350 14.18 8.52 -5.03
CA ALA A 350 15.26 8.88 -4.13
C ALA A 350 15.82 10.28 -4.40
N LEU A 351 15.92 10.71 -5.66
CA LEU A 351 16.33 12.07 -6.01
C LEU A 351 15.27 13.11 -5.56
N MET A 352 13.98 12.84 -5.74
CA MET A 352 12.90 13.72 -5.25
C MET A 352 12.90 13.88 -3.73
N ALA A 353 13.17 12.78 -3.00
CA ALA A 353 13.36 12.81 -1.55
C ALA A 353 14.63 13.58 -1.13
N GLU A 354 15.67 13.61 -1.96
CA GLU A 354 16.91 14.35 -1.69
C GLU A 354 16.77 15.85 -2.01
N SER A 355 16.08 16.22 -3.09
CA SER A 355 15.87 17.60 -3.54
C SER A 355 14.84 18.35 -2.71
N GLY A 356 13.69 17.72 -2.41
CA GLY A 356 12.55 18.34 -1.75
C GLY A 356 11.27 18.30 -2.56
N ASP A 357 11.29 17.66 -3.74
CA ASP A 357 10.13 17.51 -4.61
C ASP A 357 9.13 16.46 -4.10
N ALA A 358 9.47 15.73 -3.02
CA ALA A 358 8.56 14.85 -2.28
C ALA A 358 8.87 14.85 -0.78
N ASP A 359 7.82 14.97 0.04
CA ASP A 359 7.87 14.80 1.50
C ASP A 359 7.94 13.32 1.91
N LEU A 360 7.33 12.44 1.11
CA LEU A 360 7.30 10.99 1.34
C LEU A 360 7.62 10.22 0.04
N ALA A 361 8.78 9.56 0.00
CA ALA A 361 9.15 8.63 -1.06
C ALA A 361 9.08 7.17 -0.57
N VAL A 362 8.28 6.34 -1.24
CA VAL A 362 8.08 4.93 -0.84
C VAL A 362 8.79 3.94 -1.78
N ALA A 363 9.07 2.74 -1.25
CA ALA A 363 9.71 1.63 -1.96
C ALA A 363 11.08 1.98 -2.60
N LEU A 364 11.95 2.68 -1.86
CA LEU A 364 13.31 3.03 -2.27
C LEU A 364 14.17 1.77 -2.51
N ASP A 365 15.19 1.89 -3.36
CA ASP A 365 16.17 0.80 -3.56
C ASP A 365 17.26 0.79 -2.47
N PRO A 366 17.94 -0.35 -2.24
CA PRO A 366 18.94 -0.48 -1.17
C PRO A 366 20.20 0.38 -1.35
N ALA A 367 20.54 0.80 -2.57
CA ALA A 367 21.68 1.69 -2.80
C ALA A 367 21.31 3.13 -2.43
N SER A 368 20.17 3.62 -2.89
CA SER A 368 19.62 4.94 -2.51
C SER A 368 19.40 5.07 -1.01
N VAL A 369 18.91 4.02 -0.33
CA VAL A 369 18.77 4.01 1.15
C VAL A 369 20.10 4.28 1.86
N SER A 370 21.21 3.76 1.32
CA SER A 370 22.55 3.97 1.91
C SER A 370 23.01 5.43 1.80
N ARG A 371 22.68 6.09 0.68
CA ARG A 371 22.96 7.49 0.39
C ARG A 371 22.05 8.45 1.16
N LEU A 372 20.74 8.21 1.13
CA LEU A 372 19.73 9.09 1.76
C LEU A 372 19.89 9.20 3.28
N ARG A 373 20.44 8.18 3.95
CA ARG A 373 20.79 8.25 5.38
C ARG A 373 21.88 9.28 5.72
N GLN A 374 22.59 9.80 4.71
CA GLN A 374 23.60 10.85 4.86
C GLN A 374 23.04 12.25 4.56
N VAL A 375 21.77 12.35 4.14
CA VAL A 375 21.10 13.60 3.80
C VAL A 375 20.34 14.10 5.03
N GLU A 376 20.84 15.15 5.68
CA GLU A 376 20.35 15.62 7.01
C GLU A 376 18.83 15.85 7.08
N ARG A 377 18.23 16.31 5.98
CA ARG A 377 16.78 16.59 5.88
C ARG A 377 15.90 15.36 5.61
N VAL A 378 16.49 14.18 5.41
CA VAL A 378 15.77 12.94 5.04
C VAL A 378 15.84 11.91 6.15
N ARG A 379 14.69 11.57 6.73
CA ARG A 379 14.55 10.44 7.66
C ARG A 379 14.22 9.17 6.89
N VAL A 380 15.14 8.20 6.86
CA VAL A 380 14.94 6.91 6.16
C VAL A 380 14.42 5.84 7.12
N GLU A 381 13.14 5.52 7.01
CA GLU A 381 12.49 4.42 7.73
C GLU A 381 12.58 3.08 6.97
N SER A 382 12.62 1.98 7.71
CA SER A 382 12.62 0.63 7.15
C SER A 382 11.80 -0.31 8.02
N VAL A 383 10.73 -0.86 7.44
CA VAL A 383 9.77 -1.74 8.13
C VAL A 383 9.69 -3.10 7.43
N ALA A 384 9.54 -4.16 8.22
CA ALA A 384 9.25 -5.48 7.69
C ALA A 384 7.81 -5.49 7.12
N LEU A 385 7.66 -5.94 5.87
CA LEU A 385 6.36 -6.10 5.23
C LEU A 385 6.05 -7.59 5.04
N PRO A 386 4.78 -8.02 5.09
CA PRO A 386 4.36 -9.40 4.80
C PRO A 386 4.39 -9.69 3.28
N ARG A 387 5.50 -9.35 2.63
CA ARG A 387 5.72 -9.47 1.19
C ARG A 387 6.75 -10.55 0.90
N ILE A 388 6.35 -11.57 0.15
CA ILE A 388 7.26 -12.61 -0.35
C ILE A 388 7.76 -12.28 -1.76
N LEU A 389 9.04 -12.56 -2.03
CA LEU A 389 9.61 -12.63 -3.37
C LEU A 389 9.72 -14.11 -3.75
N ILE A 390 9.08 -14.50 -4.86
CA ILE A 390 9.01 -15.90 -5.29
C ILE A 390 9.25 -16.04 -6.80
N LEU A 391 10.02 -17.06 -7.17
CA LEU A 391 10.09 -17.55 -8.54
C LEU A 391 8.91 -18.49 -8.77
N LYS A 392 7.94 -18.08 -9.59
CA LYS A 392 6.80 -18.91 -9.98
C LYS A 392 7.17 -19.78 -11.18
N MET A 393 7.13 -21.09 -11.01
CA MET A 393 7.36 -22.06 -12.09
C MET A 393 6.04 -22.45 -12.75
N ASN A 394 6.03 -22.62 -14.07
CA ASN A 394 4.91 -23.22 -14.77
C ASN A 394 5.09 -24.74 -14.82
N ALA A 395 4.40 -25.46 -13.93
CA ALA A 395 4.45 -26.92 -13.82
C ALA A 395 3.78 -27.67 -14.99
N ALA A 396 3.26 -26.97 -16.00
CA ALA A 396 2.79 -27.57 -17.25
C ALA A 396 3.86 -27.58 -18.37
N LEU A 397 5.08 -27.11 -18.09
CA LEU A 397 6.22 -27.20 -19.02
C LEU A 397 7.04 -28.47 -18.72
N PRO A 398 7.54 -29.22 -19.73
CA PRO A 398 8.24 -30.49 -19.54
C PRO A 398 9.51 -30.46 -18.65
N PHE A 399 10.11 -29.29 -18.42
CA PHE A 399 11.30 -29.12 -17.56
C PHE A 399 10.94 -28.79 -16.10
N PHE A 400 9.64 -28.67 -15.80
CA PHE A 400 9.14 -28.28 -14.47
C PHE A 400 7.94 -29.12 -14.05
N ASP A 401 7.57 -30.18 -14.76
CA ASP A 401 6.39 -30.99 -14.43
C ASP A 401 6.66 -31.97 -13.27
N THR A 402 7.91 -32.40 -13.08
CA THR A 402 8.32 -33.20 -11.92
C THR A 402 8.53 -32.36 -10.66
N ALA A 403 8.39 -32.98 -9.48
CA ALA A 403 8.72 -32.32 -8.22
C ALA A 403 10.23 -32.18 -7.99
N GLU A 404 11.05 -33.01 -8.65
CA GLU A 404 12.49 -33.08 -8.46
C GLU A 404 13.21 -31.88 -9.10
N GLU A 405 12.90 -31.56 -10.36
CA GLU A 405 13.46 -30.38 -11.06
C GLU A 405 13.14 -29.08 -10.30
N ARG A 406 11.89 -28.94 -9.86
CA ARG A 406 11.42 -27.81 -9.05
C ARG A 406 12.14 -27.72 -7.70
N ARG A 407 12.51 -28.86 -7.10
CA ARG A 407 13.30 -28.92 -5.86
C ARG A 407 14.76 -28.57 -6.12
N ALA A 408 15.37 -29.08 -7.19
CA ALA A 408 16.73 -28.78 -7.59
C ALA A 408 16.91 -27.26 -7.84
N LEU A 409 16.01 -26.64 -8.62
CA LEU A 409 16.03 -25.19 -8.83
C LEU A 409 15.84 -24.42 -7.52
N SER A 410 14.94 -24.86 -6.63
CA SER A 410 14.74 -24.23 -5.32
C SER A 410 15.98 -24.30 -4.42
N LEU A 411 16.75 -25.40 -4.48
CA LEU A 411 17.99 -25.57 -3.73
C LEU A 411 19.16 -24.78 -4.32
N ALA A 412 19.17 -24.53 -5.64
CA ALA A 412 20.18 -23.71 -6.31
C ALA A 412 20.10 -22.20 -6.00
N ILE A 413 19.01 -21.74 -5.36
CA ILE A 413 18.84 -20.33 -4.99
C ILE A 413 19.50 -20.05 -3.64
N ASP A 414 20.66 -19.37 -3.66
CA ASP A 414 21.27 -18.78 -2.46
C ASP A 414 20.44 -17.58 -1.95
N ARG A 415 19.51 -17.89 -1.05
CA ARG A 415 18.63 -16.89 -0.42
C ARG A 415 19.38 -15.97 0.53
N ALA A 416 20.48 -16.43 1.15
CA ALA A 416 21.28 -15.63 2.08
C ALA A 416 22.11 -14.60 1.32
N GLY A 417 22.81 -15.02 0.26
CA GLY A 417 23.53 -14.13 -0.65
C GLY A 417 22.61 -13.12 -1.35
N LEU A 418 21.40 -13.52 -1.76
CA LEU A 418 20.40 -12.57 -2.29
C LEU A 418 19.94 -11.55 -1.23
N ALA A 419 19.65 -11.99 -0.01
CA ALA A 419 19.23 -11.10 1.08
C ALA A 419 20.33 -10.10 1.47
N GLN A 420 21.59 -10.53 1.51
CA GLN A 420 22.72 -9.68 1.88
C GLN A 420 23.21 -8.80 0.72
N GLY A 421 23.45 -9.38 -0.46
CA GLY A 421 24.07 -8.69 -1.59
C GLY A 421 23.10 -7.85 -2.43
N VAL A 422 21.88 -8.35 -2.68
CA VAL A 422 20.90 -7.67 -3.55
C VAL A 422 19.95 -6.81 -2.72
N LEU A 423 19.30 -7.39 -1.70
CA LEU A 423 18.32 -6.67 -0.88
C LEU A 423 18.97 -5.79 0.20
N ARG A 424 20.24 -6.03 0.55
CA ARG A 424 20.96 -5.42 1.69
C ARG A 424 20.18 -5.47 3.01
N TYR A 425 19.38 -6.52 3.18
CA TYR A 425 18.53 -6.74 4.35
C TYR A 425 18.64 -8.22 4.75
N PRO A 426 19.64 -8.60 5.58
CA PRO A 426 19.92 -10.01 5.90
C PRO A 426 18.72 -10.78 6.49
N ALA A 427 17.80 -10.09 7.17
CA ALA A 427 16.58 -10.69 7.71
C ALA A 427 15.51 -11.05 6.66
N ALA A 428 15.69 -10.72 5.36
CA ALA A 428 14.74 -11.04 4.29
C ALA A 428 14.57 -12.55 4.04
N ALA A 429 15.56 -13.37 4.40
CA ALA A 429 15.56 -14.82 4.14
C ALA A 429 14.88 -15.67 5.25
N THR A 430 14.17 -15.05 6.19
CA THR A 430 13.72 -15.70 7.44
C THR A 430 12.43 -16.52 7.33
N GLN A 431 11.61 -16.34 6.29
CA GLN A 431 10.28 -16.94 6.21
C GLN A 431 10.14 -17.97 5.09
N ILE A 432 10.04 -19.26 5.47
CA ILE A 432 9.85 -20.41 4.57
C ILE A 432 8.39 -20.56 4.11
N VAL A 433 7.44 -20.06 4.89
CA VAL A 433 6.00 -20.29 4.71
C VAL A 433 5.33 -19.05 4.12
N SER A 434 4.92 -19.14 2.85
CA SER A 434 3.89 -18.25 2.29
C SER A 434 2.64 -18.35 3.17
N PRO A 435 2.05 -17.25 3.66
CA PRO A 435 0.85 -17.31 4.48
C PRO A 435 -0.28 -17.97 3.67
N ARG A 436 -0.57 -19.23 3.98
CA ARG A 436 -1.72 -19.97 3.43
C ARG A 436 -2.94 -19.63 4.28
N PRO A 437 -4.00 -19.05 3.71
CA PRO A 437 -5.30 -19.05 4.37
C PRO A 437 -5.80 -20.50 4.46
N GLY A 438 -6.04 -20.99 5.67
CA GLY A 438 -6.84 -22.20 5.92
C GLY A 438 -6.21 -23.56 5.61
N ARG A 439 -5.41 -24.07 6.55
CA ARG A 439 -5.59 -25.41 7.15
C ARG A 439 -4.77 -25.49 8.44
N LEU A 440 -5.42 -25.11 9.54
CA LEU A 440 -5.05 -25.53 10.89
C LEU A 440 -6.06 -26.63 11.26
N ALA A 441 -5.53 -27.83 11.59
CA ALA A 441 -6.23 -29.11 11.62
C ALA A 441 -6.74 -29.58 10.25
#